data_AF-A0A535RWA7-F1
#
_entry.id   AF-A0A535RWA7-F1
#
_cell.length_a   1.000
_cell.length_b   1.000
_cell.length_c   1.000
_cell.angle_alpha   90.00
_cell.angle_beta   90.00
_cell.angle_gamma   90.00
#
_symmetry.space_group_name_H-M   'P 1'
#
loop_
_entity.id
_entity.type
_entity.pdbx_description
1 polymer ?
#
loop_
_entity_poly.entity_id
_entity_poly.type
_entity_poly.pdbx_seq_one_letter_code
_entity_poly.pdbx_strand_id
1 'polypeptide(L)'
;MLHGKVKNSTLKESDRSIAPLYSRHALTSGVSRYDFPENEMLPQTAYNLVHDELMLDGNSRLNLATFVTTWMEPEARQLMTETFDKNMIDKDEYPQTAELEMRCVNMLARLWNSPDHEEAVGCSTIGSSEAAMLGGLALKWKWRERMKA
;
A
#
# COMPACT_ATOMS: atom_id res chain seq x y z
N MET A 1 6.18 -43.37 -25.21
CA MET A 1 7.31 -43.10 -24.30
C MET A 1 7.07 -41.75 -23.63
N LEU A 2 6.69 -41.73 -22.35
CA LEU A 2 6.28 -40.52 -21.61
C LEU A 2 7.45 -39.70 -21.02
N HIS A 3 8.70 -39.99 -21.39
CA HIS A 3 9.90 -39.48 -20.71
C HIS A 3 10.85 -38.71 -21.65
N GLY A 4 10.35 -38.21 -22.78
CA GLY A 4 11.16 -37.38 -23.68
C GLY A 4 11.49 -36.05 -23.02
N LYS A 5 12.77 -35.66 -22.98
CA LYS A 5 13.17 -34.32 -22.56
C LYS A 5 12.63 -33.31 -23.58
N VAL A 6 11.59 -32.56 -23.21
CA VAL A 6 11.01 -31.49 -24.04
C VAL A 6 11.60 -30.14 -23.59
N LYS A 7 11.95 -29.28 -24.54
CA LYS A 7 12.39 -27.92 -24.23
C LYS A 7 11.18 -27.08 -23.81
N ASN A 8 11.27 -26.35 -22.70
CA ASN A 8 10.15 -25.53 -22.21
C ASN A 8 9.70 -24.45 -23.19
N SER A 9 10.59 -23.99 -24.09
CA SER A 9 10.24 -23.06 -25.18
C SER A 9 9.30 -23.64 -26.25
N THR A 10 9.17 -24.96 -26.32
CA THR A 10 8.31 -25.67 -27.30
C THR A 10 6.99 -26.18 -26.71
N LEU A 11 6.72 -25.92 -25.42
CA LEU A 11 5.47 -26.31 -24.77
C LEU A 11 4.30 -25.46 -25.30
N LYS A 12 3.17 -26.12 -25.57
CA LYS A 12 1.91 -25.43 -25.87
C LYS A 12 1.50 -24.57 -24.68
N GLU A 13 0.73 -23.52 -24.93
CA GLU A 13 0.26 -22.59 -23.90
C GLU A 13 -0.50 -23.30 -22.77
N SER A 14 -1.28 -24.34 -23.11
CA SER A 14 -1.93 -25.25 -22.16
C SER A 14 -0.96 -25.98 -21.22
N ASP A 15 0.26 -26.29 -21.70
CA ASP A 15 1.26 -27.05 -20.95
C ASP A 15 2.13 -26.12 -20.08
N ARG A 16 2.14 -24.80 -20.36
CA ARG A 16 2.85 -23.80 -19.55
C ARG A 16 2.24 -23.63 -18.16
N SER A 17 0.94 -23.86 -18.00
CA SER A 17 0.27 -23.82 -16.70
C SER A 17 0.63 -25.03 -15.82
N ILE A 18 0.87 -26.19 -16.45
CA ILE A 18 1.23 -27.45 -15.80
C ILE A 18 2.71 -27.46 -15.39
N ALA A 19 3.56 -26.71 -16.09
CA ALA A 19 4.98 -26.61 -15.76
C ALA A 19 5.18 -26.10 -14.32
N PRO A 20 6.01 -26.79 -13.51
CA PRO A 20 6.39 -26.34 -12.17
C PRO A 20 6.90 -24.90 -12.20
N LEU A 21 6.56 -24.10 -11.18
CA LEU A 21 6.80 -22.66 -11.13
C LEU A 21 8.20 -22.27 -11.62
N TYR A 22 9.26 -22.76 -10.95
CA TYR A 22 10.66 -22.42 -11.25
C TYR A 22 11.22 -23.05 -12.53
N SER A 23 10.43 -23.86 -13.24
CA SER A 23 10.80 -24.36 -14.57
C SER A 23 10.18 -23.53 -15.71
N ARG A 24 9.29 -22.58 -15.40
CA ARG A 24 8.60 -21.78 -16.41
C ARG A 24 9.57 -20.84 -17.13
N HIS A 25 9.37 -20.67 -18.44
CA HIS A 25 10.26 -19.89 -19.30
C HIS A 25 10.42 -18.44 -18.82
N ALA A 26 9.36 -17.82 -18.31
CA ALA A 26 9.38 -16.43 -17.81
C ALA A 26 10.41 -16.21 -16.69
N LEU A 27 10.76 -17.23 -15.90
CA LEU A 27 11.79 -17.14 -14.86
C LEU A 27 13.21 -17.40 -15.40
N THR A 28 13.33 -17.95 -16.62
CA THR A 28 14.64 -18.28 -17.22
C THR A 28 15.20 -17.18 -18.11
N SER A 29 14.36 -16.32 -18.68
CA SER A 29 14.77 -15.27 -19.63
C SER A 29 15.00 -13.89 -18.99
N GLY A 30 14.87 -13.79 -17.66
CA GLY A 30 14.83 -12.50 -16.96
C GLY A 30 13.56 -11.72 -17.25
N VAL A 31 13.22 -10.76 -16.38
CA VAL A 31 12.08 -9.86 -16.57
C VAL A 31 12.55 -8.53 -17.11
N SER A 32 11.78 -7.98 -18.04
CA SER A 32 12.00 -6.63 -18.54
C SER A 32 11.96 -5.63 -17.39
N ARG A 33 13.03 -4.84 -17.23
CA ARG A 33 13.15 -3.82 -16.19
C ARG A 33 12.83 -2.40 -16.69
N TYR A 34 12.93 -2.20 -17.99
CA TYR A 34 12.95 -0.86 -18.60
C TYR A 34 11.89 -0.69 -19.69
N ASP A 35 11.32 -1.78 -20.19
CA ASP A 35 10.30 -1.79 -21.23
C ASP A 35 9.03 -2.50 -20.76
N PHE A 36 7.89 -2.11 -21.31
CA PHE A 36 6.64 -2.82 -21.05
C PHE A 36 6.72 -4.24 -21.66
N PRO A 37 6.41 -5.31 -20.90
CA PRO A 37 6.48 -6.67 -21.43
C PRO A 37 5.53 -6.88 -22.61
N GLU A 38 6.03 -7.46 -23.72
CA GLU A 38 5.21 -7.75 -24.90
C GLU A 38 4.22 -8.90 -24.69
N ASN A 39 4.48 -9.76 -23.71
CA ASN A 39 3.70 -10.98 -23.47
C ASN A 39 3.29 -11.07 -22.00
N GLU A 40 2.10 -11.61 -21.77
CA GLU A 40 1.59 -11.91 -20.44
C GLU A 40 2.36 -13.05 -19.76
N MET A 41 2.20 -13.14 -18.45
CA MET A 41 2.66 -14.27 -17.65
C MET A 41 1.57 -14.73 -16.69
N LEU A 42 1.65 -15.98 -16.27
CA LEU A 42 0.70 -16.53 -15.31
C LEU A 42 0.75 -15.73 -13.99
N PRO A 43 -0.40 -15.44 -13.34
CA PRO A 43 -0.43 -14.62 -12.12
C PRO A 43 0.49 -15.14 -11.01
N GLN A 44 0.52 -16.47 -10.80
CA GLN A 44 1.41 -17.09 -9.83
C GLN A 44 2.90 -16.86 -10.18
N THR A 45 3.25 -16.83 -11.47
CA THR A 45 4.62 -16.56 -11.89
C THR A 45 5.00 -15.11 -11.62
N ALA A 46 4.13 -14.15 -11.94
CA ALA A 46 4.35 -12.74 -11.63
C ALA A 46 4.51 -12.51 -10.12
N TYR A 47 3.61 -13.09 -9.31
CA TYR A 47 3.64 -12.98 -7.86
C TYR A 47 4.97 -13.47 -7.28
N ASN A 48 5.39 -14.71 -7.60
CA ASN A 48 6.60 -15.26 -6.99
C ASN A 48 7.86 -14.54 -7.46
N LEU A 49 7.86 -13.99 -8.67
CA LEU A 49 8.99 -13.23 -9.16
C LEU A 49 9.20 -11.95 -8.36
N VAL A 50 8.14 -11.17 -8.17
CA VAL A 50 8.18 -9.96 -7.33
C VAL A 50 8.43 -10.33 -5.87
N HIS A 51 7.81 -11.40 -5.38
CA HIS A 51 7.98 -11.87 -4.00
C HIS A 51 9.43 -12.26 -3.70
N ASP A 52 10.06 -13.04 -4.57
CA ASP A 52 11.44 -13.50 -4.41
C ASP A 52 12.42 -12.32 -4.52
N GLU A 53 12.14 -11.32 -5.36
CA GLU A 53 12.94 -10.09 -5.43
C GLU A 53 12.85 -9.27 -4.14
N LEU A 54 11.66 -9.16 -3.54
CA LEU A 54 11.43 -8.48 -2.26
C LEU A 54 12.08 -9.23 -1.07
N MET A 55 12.45 -10.51 -1.19
CA MET A 55 13.21 -11.20 -0.14
C MET A 55 14.62 -10.64 0.06
N LEU A 56 15.13 -9.85 -0.89
CA LEU A 56 16.41 -9.15 -0.76
C LEU A 56 16.32 -7.92 0.15
N ASP A 57 15.11 -7.45 0.46
CA ASP A 57 14.93 -6.40 1.46
C ASP A 57 15.29 -6.91 2.86
N GLY A 58 15.77 -5.97 3.68
CA GLY A 58 16.04 -6.26 5.09
C GLY A 58 14.77 -6.62 5.85
N ASN A 59 14.89 -7.53 6.83
CA ASN A 59 13.77 -7.83 7.71
C ASN A 59 13.37 -6.57 8.52
N SER A 60 12.14 -6.09 8.31
CA SER A 60 11.64 -4.87 8.94
C SER A 60 11.66 -4.89 10.46
N ARG A 61 11.56 -6.07 11.09
CA ARG A 61 11.66 -6.22 12.56
C ARG A 61 13.07 -6.01 13.10
N LEU A 62 14.08 -6.12 12.23
CA LEU A 62 15.49 -5.90 12.57
C LEU A 62 15.94 -4.48 12.18
N ASN A 63 15.09 -3.70 11.53
CA ASN A 63 15.39 -2.32 11.17
C ASN A 63 15.22 -1.40 12.38
N LEU A 64 16.33 -1.05 13.04
CA LEU A 64 16.36 -0.12 14.18
C LEU A 64 16.52 1.36 13.77
N ALA A 65 16.56 1.66 12.47
CA ALA A 65 16.76 3.02 11.97
C ALA A 65 15.44 3.76 11.67
N THR A 66 14.32 3.03 11.52
CA THR A 66 13.02 3.61 11.18
C THR A 66 12.19 3.96 12.42
N PHE A 67 11.37 5.01 12.30
CA PHE A 67 10.35 5.37 13.28
C PHE A 67 8.97 4.79 12.95
N VAL A 68 8.81 4.16 11.79
CA VAL A 68 7.53 3.59 11.33
C VAL A 68 7.27 2.24 11.99
N THR A 69 6.01 1.96 12.33
CA THR A 69 5.58 0.68 12.89
C THR A 69 5.83 -0.48 11.91
N THR A 70 6.53 -1.52 12.37
CA THR A 70 6.89 -2.72 11.56
C THR A 70 6.18 -4.00 12.01
N TRP A 71 5.28 -3.91 13.00
CA TRP A 71 4.45 -5.03 13.45
C TRP A 71 3.06 -4.56 13.89
N MET A 72 2.04 -5.37 13.59
CA MET A 72 0.66 -5.18 14.01
C MET A 72 0.03 -6.54 14.33
N GLU A 73 -0.99 -6.52 15.20
CA GLU A 73 -1.78 -7.70 15.57
C GLU A 73 -2.48 -8.35 14.36
N PRO A 74 -2.72 -9.68 14.37
CA PRO A 74 -3.42 -10.38 13.29
C PRO A 74 -4.78 -9.77 12.93
N GLU A 75 -5.55 -9.33 13.92
CA GLU A 75 -6.87 -8.74 13.78
C GLU A 75 -6.79 -7.41 13.03
N ALA A 76 -5.79 -6.58 13.33
CA ALA A 76 -5.55 -5.33 12.61
C ALA A 76 -5.15 -5.57 11.16
N ARG A 77 -4.33 -6.60 10.88
CA ARG A 77 -3.97 -7.00 9.51
C ARG A 77 -5.19 -7.50 8.72
N GLN A 78 -6.06 -8.26 9.38
CA GLN A 78 -7.31 -8.71 8.77
C GLN A 78 -8.19 -7.53 8.39
N LEU A 79 -8.38 -6.57 9.31
CA LEU A 79 -9.16 -5.36 9.04
C LEU A 79 -8.59 -4.55 7.87
N MET A 80 -7.26 -4.39 7.79
CA MET A 80 -6.61 -3.72 6.64
C MET A 80 -6.88 -4.45 5.33
N THR A 81 -6.86 -5.79 5.34
CA THR A 81 -7.14 -6.60 4.14
C THR A 81 -8.60 -6.46 3.71
N GLU A 82 -9.54 -6.49 4.66
CA GLU A 82 -10.99 -6.33 4.42
C GLU A 82 -11.40 -4.92 3.98
N THR A 83 -10.52 -3.94 4.13
CA THR A 83 -10.78 -2.53 3.79
C THR A 83 -9.91 -2.00 2.66
N PHE A 84 -9.15 -2.88 2.00
CA PHE A 84 -8.21 -2.52 0.93
C PHE A 84 -8.87 -1.81 -0.27
N ASP A 85 -10.12 -2.15 -0.57
CA ASP A 85 -10.90 -1.60 -1.68
C ASP A 85 -11.67 -0.33 -1.32
N LYS A 86 -11.69 0.07 -0.05
CA LYS A 86 -12.44 1.25 0.42
C LYS A 86 -11.69 2.53 0.11
N ASN A 87 -12.39 3.47 -0.54
CA ASN A 87 -11.81 4.75 -0.89
C ASN A 87 -12.12 5.82 0.18
N MET A 88 -11.10 6.27 0.92
CA MET A 88 -11.26 7.23 2.01
C MET A 88 -11.85 8.58 1.57
N ILE A 89 -11.60 9.04 0.34
CA ILE A 89 -12.12 10.33 -0.13
C ILE A 89 -13.61 10.26 -0.51
N ASP A 90 -14.12 9.07 -0.80
CA ASP A 90 -15.51 8.85 -1.22
C ASP A 90 -16.41 8.66 0.01
N LYS A 91 -16.71 9.78 0.68
CA LYS A 91 -17.47 9.78 1.93
C LYS A 91 -18.94 9.40 1.75
N ASP A 92 -19.48 9.53 0.54
CA ASP A 92 -20.86 9.19 0.22
C ASP A 92 -21.03 7.67 0.08
N GLU A 93 -20.08 6.99 -0.56
CA GLU A 93 -20.08 5.53 -0.70
C GLU A 93 -19.65 4.82 0.60
N TYR A 94 -18.72 5.42 1.35
CA TYR A 94 -18.16 4.85 2.58
C TYR A 94 -18.42 5.70 3.83
N PRO A 95 -19.69 5.99 4.18
CA PRO A 95 -20.02 6.91 5.27
C PRO A 95 -19.53 6.42 6.64
N GLN A 96 -19.49 5.10 6.86
CA GLN A 96 -18.95 4.54 8.10
C GLN A 96 -17.42 4.69 8.20
N THR A 97 -16.69 4.64 7.08
CA THR A 97 -15.26 4.91 7.07
C THR A 97 -14.98 6.37 7.41
N ALA A 98 -15.74 7.29 6.82
CA ALA A 98 -15.66 8.73 7.11
C ALA A 98 -16.03 9.05 8.58
N GLU A 99 -17.01 8.35 9.13
CA GLU A 99 -17.41 8.50 10.53
C GLU A 99 -16.30 8.04 11.48
N LEU A 100 -15.65 6.89 11.19
CA LEU A 100 -14.49 6.42 11.95
C LEU A 100 -13.30 7.39 11.87
N GLU A 101 -13.05 8.02 10.71
CA GLU A 101 -12.07 9.10 10.59
C GLU A 101 -12.36 10.23 11.60
N MET A 102 -13.61 10.70 11.64
CA MET A 102 -14.01 11.78 12.54
C MET A 102 -13.93 11.38 14.02
N ARG A 103 -14.24 10.12 14.36
CA ARG A 103 -14.00 9.60 15.73
C ARG A 103 -12.52 9.69 16.09
N CYS A 104 -11.62 9.29 15.19
CA CYS A 104 -10.17 9.41 15.41
C CYS A 104 -9.72 10.87 15.58
N VAL A 105 -10.24 11.78 14.78
CA VAL A 105 -9.98 13.23 14.91
C VAL A 105 -10.41 13.73 16.30
N ASN A 106 -11.63 13.41 16.73
CA ASN A 106 -12.15 13.83 18.03
C ASN A 106 -11.35 13.22 19.20
N MET A 107 -10.99 11.93 19.10
CA MET A 107 -10.14 11.26 20.10
C MET A 107 -8.75 11.92 20.22
N LEU A 108 -8.10 12.24 19.10
CA LEU A 108 -6.80 12.92 19.09
C LEU A 108 -6.91 14.36 19.59
N ALA A 109 -7.96 15.09 19.22
CA ALA A 109 -8.20 16.45 19.69
C ALA A 109 -8.38 16.49 21.21
N ARG A 110 -9.15 15.54 21.76
CA ARG A 110 -9.30 15.37 23.21
C ARG A 110 -7.96 15.03 23.88
N LEU A 111 -7.19 14.11 23.28
CA LEU A 111 -5.87 13.73 23.78
C LEU A 111 -4.90 14.93 23.85
N TRP A 112 -5.00 15.86 22.92
CA TRP A 112 -4.21 17.09 22.89
C TRP A 112 -4.84 18.27 23.64
N ASN A 113 -5.89 18.03 24.44
CA ASN A 113 -6.59 19.03 25.25
C ASN A 113 -7.14 20.21 24.42
N SER A 114 -7.64 19.93 23.21
CA SER A 114 -8.35 20.93 22.41
C SER A 114 -9.62 21.38 23.15
N PRO A 115 -9.91 22.70 23.22
CA PRO A 115 -11.10 23.22 23.91
C PRO A 115 -12.40 22.66 23.31
N ASP A 116 -12.46 22.49 21.99
CA ASP A 116 -13.65 22.07 21.25
C ASP A 116 -13.51 20.63 20.72
N HIS A 117 -13.10 19.70 21.60
CA HIS A 117 -12.78 18.32 21.19
C HIS A 117 -13.98 17.50 20.67
N GLU A 118 -15.23 17.89 21.00
CA GLU A 118 -16.44 17.23 20.49
C GLU A 118 -16.79 17.65 19.05
N GLU A 119 -16.35 18.83 18.63
CA GLU A 119 -16.51 19.38 17.27
C GLU A 119 -15.14 19.72 16.66
N ALA A 120 -14.16 18.84 16.85
CA ALA A 120 -12.79 19.12 16.47
C ALA A 120 -12.65 19.28 14.94
N VAL A 121 -12.03 20.37 14.52
CA VAL A 121 -11.70 20.61 13.10
C VAL A 121 -10.38 19.92 12.79
N GLY A 122 -10.44 18.86 11.98
CA GLY A 122 -9.27 18.10 11.55
C GLY A 122 -9.60 17.11 10.44
N CYS A 123 -8.57 16.42 9.93
CA CYS A 123 -8.71 15.36 8.92
C CYS A 123 -7.54 14.37 9.04
N SER A 124 -7.72 13.16 8.49
CA SER A 124 -6.61 12.26 8.27
C SER A 124 -5.71 12.76 7.15
N THR A 125 -4.44 12.35 7.19
CA THR A 125 -3.43 12.62 6.16
C THR A 125 -2.62 11.36 5.94
N ILE A 126 -1.98 11.21 4.78
CA ILE A 126 -1.10 10.07 4.50
C ILE A 126 0.11 10.04 5.46
N GLY A 127 0.57 11.22 5.91
CA GLY A 127 1.60 11.34 6.93
C GLY A 127 1.87 12.78 7.35
N SER A 128 2.75 12.96 8.33
CA SER A 128 3.00 14.27 8.94
C SER A 128 3.48 15.35 7.98
N SER A 129 4.09 15.00 6.85
CA SER A 129 4.50 15.96 5.81
C SER A 129 3.29 16.70 5.22
N GLU A 130 2.21 15.97 4.89
CA GLU A 130 0.96 16.57 4.39
C GLU A 130 0.30 17.42 5.49
N ALA A 131 0.21 16.89 6.72
CA ALA A 131 -0.34 17.63 7.85
C ALA A 131 0.42 18.95 8.13
N ALA A 132 1.75 18.93 8.06
CA ALA A 132 2.58 20.11 8.25
C ALA A 132 2.38 21.14 7.12
N MET A 133 2.23 20.70 5.87
CA MET A 133 1.93 21.60 4.75
C MET A 133 0.55 22.24 4.89
N LEU A 134 -0.47 21.48 5.28
CA LEU A 134 -1.82 22.01 5.54
C LEU A 134 -1.82 23.02 6.69
N GLY A 135 -1.16 22.68 7.81
CA GLY A 135 -0.98 23.60 8.93
C GLY A 135 -0.22 24.86 8.53
N GLY A 136 0.86 24.73 7.76
CA GLY A 136 1.64 25.84 7.23
C GLY A 136 0.83 26.75 6.30
N LEU A 137 0.00 26.17 5.42
CA LEU A 137 -0.92 26.92 4.55
C LEU A 137 -1.96 27.69 5.37
N ALA A 138 -2.56 27.06 6.39
CA ALA A 138 -3.50 27.72 7.28
C ALA A 138 -2.86 28.92 8.01
N LEU A 139 -1.64 28.76 8.52
CA LEU A 139 -0.88 29.84 9.14
C LEU A 139 -0.57 30.97 8.16
N LYS A 140 -0.12 30.62 6.93
CA LYS A 140 0.19 31.59 5.87
C LYS A 140 -1.05 32.41 5.49
N TRP A 141 -2.20 31.77 5.33
CA TRP A 141 -3.45 32.47 4.99
C TRP A 141 -3.91 33.40 6.11
N LYS A 142 -3.91 32.94 7.37
CA LYS A 142 -4.23 33.79 8.53
C LYS A 142 -3.29 35.00 8.64
N TRP A 143 -1.99 34.81 8.41
CA TRP A 143 -1.04 35.92 8.39
C TRP A 143 -1.37 36.92 7.27
N ARG A 144 -1.64 36.42 6.05
CA ARG A 144 -1.95 37.28 4.90
C ARG A 144 -3.18 38.15 5.13
N GLU A 145 -4.21 37.63 5.79
CA GLU A 145 -5.41 38.40 6.15
C GLU A 145 -5.09 39.52 7.13
N ARG A 146 -4.29 39.24 8.17
CA ARG A 146 -3.86 40.25 9.14
C ARG A 146 -3.02 41.37 8.52
N MET A 147 -2.25 41.08 7.48
CA MET A 147 -1.43 42.08 6.79
C MET A 147 -2.21 42.96 5.80
N LYS A 148 -3.46 42.62 5.48
CA LYS A 148 -4.34 43.43 4.62
C LYS A 148 -5.20 44.43 5.39
N ALA A 149 -5.39 44.18 6.70
CA ALA A 149 -6.07 45.07 7.63
C ALA A 149 -5.12 46.23 8.04
#